data_AF-A0A8D8GIX9-F1
#
_entry.id   AF-A0A8D8GIX9-F1
#
_cell.length_a   1.000
_cell.length_b   1.000
_cell.length_c   1.000
_cell.angle_alpha   90.00
_cell.angle_beta   90.00
_cell.angle_gamma   90.00
#
_symmetry.space_group_name_H-M   'P 1'
#
loop_
_entity.id
_entity.type
_entity.pdbx_description
1 polymer ?
#
loop_
_entity_poly.entity_id
_entity_poly.type
_entity_poly.pdbx_seq_one_letter_code
_entity_poly.pdbx_strand_id
1 'polypeptide(L)'
;KMLIYRTDLEYLKRFVKLMAQQEPQVIEVFIWHRVAAYLTFHAFEEKKTEEICARSVQSHIPLAVTYTISDEKFLTDIEPRLQQMLGGIREGFNQIVLDTSWMDEKTKNATLEKALAMRSFIGFPEWVLDVEKLEQFYDGLQITKSLYIRNMINAIEFFRKKMLQSWRKNHGLRLVIDPSAVDAMYSAQRNRIFIPVAIVQYPFYYRGLEALNYGAIGTVLGHELTHGFDNNGRLFDKFGNMRTWWSAQTHQEYEVRANCLVEQYNSYSLPEGSVNGARTLGENIADNGGVREALRAYQ
;
A
#
# COMPACT_ATOMS: atom_id res chain seq x y z
N LYS A 1 2.97 -12.21 -22.64
CA LYS A 1 2.26 -13.12 -21.71
C LYS A 1 1.69 -12.26 -20.58
N MET A 2 0.38 -12.32 -20.33
CA MET A 2 -0.26 -11.61 -19.22
C MET A 2 -0.14 -12.51 -17.99
N LEU A 3 0.65 -12.11 -16.99
CA LEU A 3 0.75 -12.86 -15.74
C LEU A 3 -0.52 -12.57 -14.92
N ILE A 4 -1.34 -13.59 -14.71
CA ILE A 4 -2.48 -13.54 -13.80
C ILE A 4 -1.94 -13.94 -12.43
N TYR A 5 -1.92 -12.99 -11.49
CA TYR A 5 -1.36 -13.16 -10.15
C TYR A 5 -2.50 -13.18 -9.11
N ARG A 6 -2.38 -14.01 -8.05
CA ARG A 6 -3.42 -14.25 -7.03
C ARG A 6 -4.78 -14.68 -7.60
N THR A 7 -4.80 -15.83 -8.25
CA THR A 7 -6.05 -16.56 -8.44
C THR A 7 -6.17 -17.61 -7.34
N ASP A 8 -7.10 -17.39 -6.42
CA ASP A 8 -7.64 -18.50 -5.64
C ASP A 8 -8.34 -19.43 -6.65
N LEU A 9 -7.61 -20.47 -7.05
CA LEU A 9 -8.06 -21.41 -8.07
C LEU A 9 -9.28 -22.17 -7.60
N GLU A 10 -9.40 -22.44 -6.30
CA GLU A 10 -10.57 -23.12 -5.75
C GLU A 10 -11.78 -22.19 -5.76
N TYR A 11 -11.61 -20.92 -5.41
CA TYR A 11 -12.64 -19.91 -5.61
C TYR A 11 -13.07 -19.83 -7.07
N LEU A 12 -12.14 -19.72 -8.03
CA LEU A 12 -12.48 -19.63 -9.45
C LEU A 12 -13.21 -20.88 -9.97
N LYS A 13 -12.78 -22.08 -9.57
CA LYS A 13 -13.47 -23.33 -9.91
C LYS A 13 -14.89 -23.33 -9.38
N ARG A 14 -15.08 -22.97 -8.10
CA ARG A 14 -16.40 -22.88 -7.47
C ARG A 14 -17.25 -21.81 -8.13
N PHE A 15 -16.67 -20.66 -8.46
CA PHE A 15 -17.34 -19.55 -9.12
C PHE A 15 -17.84 -19.97 -10.50
N VAL A 16 -16.99 -20.56 -11.34
CA VAL A 16 -17.41 -21.05 -12.67
C VAL A 16 -18.52 -22.09 -12.55
N LYS A 17 -18.42 -23.02 -11.61
CA LYS A 17 -19.47 -24.02 -11.35
C LYS A 17 -20.78 -23.36 -10.92
N LEU A 18 -20.72 -22.39 -9.99
CA LEU A 18 -21.89 -21.65 -9.52
C LEU A 18 -22.56 -20.91 -10.68
N MET A 19 -21.78 -20.18 -11.48
CA MET A 19 -22.28 -19.42 -12.62
C MET A 19 -22.95 -20.32 -13.68
N ALA A 20 -22.38 -21.50 -13.94
CA ALA A 20 -22.97 -22.46 -14.88
C ALA A 20 -24.29 -23.09 -14.39
N GLN A 21 -24.58 -23.01 -13.09
CA GLN A 21 -25.80 -23.53 -12.47
C GLN A 21 -26.90 -22.46 -12.31
N GLN A 22 -26.61 -21.19 -12.56
CA GLN A 22 -27.58 -20.11 -12.45
C GLN A 22 -28.24 -19.83 -13.80
N GLU A 23 -29.53 -19.53 -13.76
CA GLU A 23 -30.25 -18.95 -14.90
C GLU A 23 -29.64 -17.59 -15.27
N PRO A 24 -29.48 -17.25 -16.57
CA PRO A 24 -28.89 -15.98 -17.00
C PRO A 24 -29.54 -14.74 -16.38
N GLN A 25 -30.85 -14.79 -16.12
CA GLN A 25 -31.62 -13.71 -15.51
C GLN A 25 -31.19 -13.45 -14.05
N VAL A 26 -30.82 -14.48 -13.30
CA VAL A 26 -30.31 -14.33 -11.92
C VAL A 26 -28.98 -13.60 -11.92
N ILE A 27 -28.11 -13.96 -12.87
CA ILE A 27 -26.79 -13.33 -13.06
C ILE A 27 -26.98 -11.86 -13.44
N GLU A 28 -27.85 -11.58 -14.41
CA GLU A 28 -28.16 -10.23 -14.86
C GLU A 28 -28.72 -9.36 -13.72
N VAL A 29 -29.71 -9.87 -12.97
CA VAL A 29 -30.29 -9.17 -11.82
C VAL A 29 -29.25 -8.91 -10.75
N PHE A 30 -28.35 -9.86 -10.47
CA PHE A 30 -27.26 -9.66 -9.53
C PHE A 30 -26.31 -8.53 -9.99
N ILE A 31 -25.93 -8.52 -11.27
CA ILE A 31 -25.08 -7.46 -11.84
C ILE A 31 -25.78 -6.10 -11.73
N TRP A 32 -27.03 -6.00 -12.17
CA TRP A 32 -27.81 -4.76 -12.08
C TRP A 32 -28.02 -4.31 -10.65
N HIS A 33 -28.26 -5.22 -9.71
CA HIS A 33 -28.36 -4.90 -8.30
C HIS A 33 -27.07 -4.26 -7.76
N ARG A 34 -25.89 -4.78 -8.16
CA ARG A 34 -24.60 -4.18 -7.78
C ARG A 34 -24.40 -2.79 -8.39
N VAL A 35 -24.74 -2.61 -9.66
CA VAL A 35 -24.65 -1.31 -10.34
C VAL A 35 -25.62 -0.30 -9.72
N ALA A 36 -26.88 -0.68 -9.53
CA ALA A 36 -27.91 0.17 -8.93
C ALA A 36 -27.56 0.52 -7.48
N ALA A 37 -27.11 -0.42 -6.66
CA ALA A 37 -26.70 -0.14 -5.29
C ALA A 37 -25.57 0.90 -5.23
N TYR A 38 -24.57 0.78 -6.12
CA TYR A 38 -23.48 1.75 -6.23
C TYR A 38 -23.99 3.13 -6.67
N LEU A 39 -24.82 3.20 -7.72
CA LEU A 39 -25.35 4.47 -8.22
C LEU A 39 -26.29 5.13 -7.20
N THR A 40 -27.13 4.35 -6.51
CA THR A 40 -28.09 4.86 -5.54
C THR A 40 -27.38 5.51 -4.34
N PHE A 41 -26.32 4.87 -3.84
CA PHE A 41 -25.47 5.44 -2.78
C PHE A 41 -24.95 6.84 -3.18
N HIS A 42 -24.46 6.99 -4.41
CA HIS A 42 -23.90 8.27 -4.87
C HIS A 42 -24.97 9.30 -5.30
N ALA A 43 -26.13 8.85 -5.75
CA ALA A 43 -27.18 9.72 -6.30
C ALA A 43 -28.13 10.27 -5.23
N PHE A 44 -28.50 9.45 -4.24
CA PHE A 44 -29.65 9.71 -3.36
C PHE A 44 -29.30 9.78 -1.86
N GLU A 45 -28.01 9.80 -1.49
CA GLU A 45 -27.65 10.10 -0.10
C GLU A 45 -28.09 11.54 0.27
N GLU A 46 -28.97 11.66 1.25
CA GLU A 46 -29.70 12.90 1.58
C GLU A 46 -28.82 14.02 2.17
N LYS A 47 -27.61 13.71 2.66
CA LYS A 47 -26.65 14.70 3.16
C LYS A 47 -25.29 14.53 2.49
N LYS A 48 -25.11 15.17 1.34
CA LYS A 48 -23.79 15.37 0.75
C LYS A 48 -23.08 16.52 1.46
N THR A 49 -22.16 16.17 2.35
CA THR A 49 -21.25 17.16 2.97
C THR A 49 -20.14 17.51 1.98
N GLU A 50 -19.48 18.65 2.21
CA GLU A 50 -18.27 19.02 1.45
C GLU A 50 -17.20 17.93 1.53
N GLU A 51 -17.10 17.24 2.67
CA GLU A 51 -16.20 16.12 2.90
C GLU A 51 -16.50 14.91 1.98
N ILE A 52 -17.77 14.55 1.79
CA ILE A 52 -18.17 13.47 0.87
C ILE A 52 -17.79 13.86 -0.57
N CYS A 53 -18.04 15.11 -0.96
CA CYS A 53 -17.64 15.61 -2.27
C CYS A 53 -16.11 15.58 -2.45
N ALA A 54 -15.34 16.02 -1.45
CA ALA A 54 -13.88 16.00 -1.49
C ALA A 54 -13.32 14.57 -1.61
N ARG A 55 -13.85 13.61 -0.83
CA ARG A 55 -13.49 12.18 -0.95
C ARG A 55 -13.84 11.61 -2.33
N SER A 56 -14.98 12.01 -2.90
CA SER A 56 -15.38 11.60 -4.24
C SER A 56 -14.39 12.12 -5.29
N VAL A 57 -13.98 13.38 -5.20
CA VAL A 57 -12.95 13.96 -6.08
C VAL A 57 -11.61 13.25 -5.91
N GLN A 58 -11.18 13.02 -4.66
CA GLN A 58 -9.94 12.29 -4.35
C GLN A 58 -9.91 10.89 -4.97
N SER A 59 -10.96 10.09 -4.75
CA SER A 59 -11.05 8.72 -5.28
C SER A 59 -11.10 8.65 -6.81
N HIS A 60 -11.64 9.66 -7.48
CA HIS A 60 -11.85 9.64 -8.93
C HIS A 60 -10.78 10.39 -9.73
N ILE A 61 -10.20 11.46 -9.20
CA ILE A 61 -9.14 12.26 -9.85
C ILE A 61 -7.99 12.57 -8.88
N PRO A 62 -7.31 11.54 -8.34
CA PRO A 62 -6.36 11.67 -7.24
C PRO A 62 -5.15 12.57 -7.52
N LEU A 63 -4.63 12.58 -8.75
CA LEU A 63 -3.45 13.38 -9.09
C LEU A 63 -3.76 14.88 -9.18
N ALA A 64 -4.99 15.25 -9.53
CA ALA A 64 -5.45 16.64 -9.45
C ALA A 64 -5.51 17.11 -7.99
N VAL A 65 -6.01 16.27 -7.07
CA VAL A 65 -5.98 16.56 -5.63
C VAL A 65 -4.54 16.62 -5.13
N THR A 66 -3.69 15.70 -5.57
CA THR A 66 -2.26 15.69 -5.24
C THR A 66 -1.61 17.02 -5.62
N TYR A 67 -1.83 17.53 -6.83
CA TYR A 67 -1.34 18.85 -7.24
C TYR A 67 -1.73 19.96 -6.26
N THR A 68 -2.97 19.97 -5.76
CA THR A 68 -3.43 21.03 -4.84
C THR A 68 -2.82 21.00 -3.45
N ILE A 69 -2.34 19.85 -2.99
CA ILE A 69 -1.76 19.67 -1.65
C ILE A 69 -0.23 19.55 -1.67
N SER A 70 0.37 19.58 -2.85
CA SER A 70 1.80 19.39 -3.06
C SER A 70 2.48 20.72 -3.37
N ASP A 71 3.74 20.84 -2.98
CA ASP A 71 4.57 21.99 -3.29
C ASP A 71 6.01 21.57 -3.62
N GLU A 72 6.77 22.44 -4.29
CA GLU A 72 8.15 22.16 -4.68
C GLU A 72 9.10 21.98 -3.49
N LYS A 73 8.83 22.62 -2.34
CA LYS A 73 9.68 22.49 -1.15
C LYS A 73 9.61 21.09 -0.58
N PHE A 74 8.50 20.38 -0.76
CA PHE A 74 8.44 18.96 -0.41
C PHE A 74 9.57 18.18 -1.10
N LEU A 75 9.75 18.38 -2.41
CA LEU A 75 10.75 17.66 -3.20
C LEU A 75 12.19 18.08 -2.83
N THR A 76 12.41 19.37 -2.55
CA THR A 76 13.77 19.86 -2.26
C THR A 76 14.23 19.63 -0.83
N ASP A 77 13.30 19.69 0.15
CA ASP A 77 13.66 19.76 1.56
C ASP A 77 13.19 18.54 2.36
N ILE A 78 11.97 18.06 2.10
CA ILE A 78 11.28 17.08 2.94
C ILE A 78 11.55 15.65 2.47
N GLU A 79 11.40 15.41 1.16
CA GLU A 79 11.68 14.11 0.57
C GLU A 79 13.11 13.63 0.88
N PRO A 80 14.18 14.43 0.70
CA PRO A 80 15.53 13.97 1.00
C PRO A 80 15.74 13.61 2.47
N ARG A 81 15.10 14.34 3.41
CA ARG A 81 15.15 14.03 4.85
C ARG A 81 14.48 12.71 5.17
N LEU A 82 13.32 12.44 4.58
CA LEU A 82 12.63 11.16 4.74
C LEU A 82 13.39 10.00 4.10
N GLN A 83 14.02 10.24 2.93
CA GLN A 83 14.91 9.26 2.30
C GLN A 83 16.12 8.94 3.21
N GLN A 84 16.71 9.96 3.84
CA GLN A 84 17.80 9.77 4.80
C GLN A 84 17.34 8.98 6.04
N MET A 85 16.18 9.34 6.61
CA MET A 85 15.59 8.62 7.74
C MET A 85 15.33 7.15 7.41
N LEU A 86 14.71 6.86 6.26
CA LEU A 86 14.51 5.48 5.79
C LEU A 86 15.85 4.74 5.59
N GLY A 87 16.88 5.44 5.13
CA GLY A 87 18.24 4.91 5.04
C GLY A 87 18.79 4.46 6.40
N GLY A 88 18.64 5.29 7.43
CA GLY A 88 19.01 4.95 8.81
C GLY A 88 18.21 3.78 9.38
N ILE A 89 16.90 3.75 9.13
CA ILE A 89 16.00 2.65 9.52
C ILE A 89 16.42 1.34 8.86
N ARG A 90 16.77 1.38 7.56
CA ARG A 90 17.31 0.20 6.85
C ARG A 90 18.62 -0.27 7.47
N GLU A 91 19.50 0.63 7.90
CA GLU A 91 20.73 0.24 8.57
C GLU A 91 20.44 -0.38 9.95
N GLY A 92 19.51 0.19 10.72
CA GLY A 92 19.01 -0.40 11.97
C GLY A 92 18.50 -1.83 11.75
N PHE A 93 17.69 -2.05 10.71
CA PHE A 93 17.24 -3.38 10.28
C PHE A 93 18.41 -4.31 9.94
N ASN A 94 19.38 -3.84 9.15
CA ASN A 94 20.54 -4.65 8.77
C ASN A 94 21.32 -5.15 9.99
N GLN A 95 21.55 -4.28 10.97
CA GLN A 95 22.23 -4.64 12.22
C GLN A 95 21.43 -5.68 13.02
N ILE A 96 20.10 -5.53 13.10
CA ILE A 96 19.22 -6.53 13.75
C ILE A 96 19.33 -7.90 13.05
N VAL A 97 19.39 -7.93 11.72
CA VAL A 97 19.57 -9.17 10.94
C VAL A 97 20.94 -9.80 11.18
N LEU A 98 22.00 -8.99 11.29
CA LEU A 98 23.34 -9.50 11.57
C LEU A 98 23.45 -10.07 12.99
N ASP A 99 22.88 -9.39 13.98
CA ASP A 99 22.93 -9.76 15.39
C ASP A 99 22.10 -11.00 15.74
N THR A 100 21.09 -11.32 14.92
CA THR A 100 20.15 -12.38 15.26
C THR A 100 20.78 -13.78 15.19
N SER A 101 20.47 -14.64 16.16
CA SER A 101 21.01 -16.01 16.24
C SER A 101 20.15 -17.07 15.55
N TRP A 102 18.93 -16.73 15.13
CA TRP A 102 17.96 -17.70 14.60
C TRP A 102 17.95 -17.84 13.08
N MET A 103 18.65 -16.96 12.38
CA MET A 103 18.82 -17.03 10.93
C MET A 103 20.19 -17.60 10.60
N ASP A 104 20.25 -18.56 9.69
CA ASP A 104 21.51 -19.00 9.10
C ASP A 104 22.15 -17.90 8.22
N GLU A 105 23.47 -17.95 8.05
CA GLU A 105 24.26 -16.96 7.31
C GLU A 105 23.78 -16.76 5.85
N LYS A 106 23.35 -17.82 5.19
CA LYS A 106 22.84 -17.73 3.82
C LYS A 106 21.54 -16.92 3.78
N THR A 107 20.64 -17.15 4.72
CA THR A 107 19.37 -16.44 4.82
C THR A 107 19.58 -15.00 5.28
N LYS A 108 20.53 -14.73 6.20
CA LYS A 108 20.93 -13.36 6.56
C LYS A 108 21.38 -12.57 5.34
N ASN A 109 22.33 -13.10 4.56
CA ASN A 109 22.84 -12.43 3.36
C ASN A 109 21.73 -12.14 2.35
N ALA A 110 20.84 -13.11 2.09
CA ALA A 110 19.72 -12.91 1.18
C ALA A 110 18.72 -11.85 1.70
N THR A 111 18.51 -11.77 3.02
CA THR A 111 17.66 -10.77 3.67
C THR A 111 18.24 -9.36 3.50
N LEU A 112 19.54 -9.21 3.74
CA LEU A 112 20.27 -7.95 3.54
C LEU A 112 20.24 -7.52 2.06
N GLU A 113 20.46 -8.45 1.13
CA GLU A 113 20.35 -8.15 -0.31
C GLU A 113 18.94 -7.68 -0.70
N LYS A 114 17.90 -8.26 -0.11
CA LYS A 114 16.52 -7.84 -0.34
C LYS A 114 16.24 -6.45 0.22
N ALA A 115 16.69 -6.16 1.45
CA ALA A 115 16.53 -4.85 2.08
C ALA A 115 17.26 -3.77 1.28
N LEU A 116 18.48 -4.06 0.79
CA LEU A 116 19.26 -3.16 -0.06
C LEU A 116 18.60 -2.93 -1.43
N ALA A 117 18.01 -3.96 -2.02
CA ALA A 117 17.30 -3.84 -3.30
C ALA A 117 15.94 -3.13 -3.18
N MET A 118 15.42 -2.96 -1.96
CA MET A 118 14.13 -2.35 -1.71
C MET A 118 14.15 -0.86 -2.06
N ARG A 119 13.32 -0.47 -3.02
CA ARG A 119 13.20 0.93 -3.45
C ARG A 119 12.15 1.65 -2.60
N SER A 120 12.20 2.98 -2.59
CA SER A 120 11.12 3.81 -2.05
C SER A 120 10.59 4.76 -3.11
N PHE A 121 9.36 5.21 -2.89
CA PHE A 121 8.76 6.35 -3.56
C PHE A 121 8.08 7.18 -2.45
N ILE A 122 8.56 8.41 -2.24
CA ILE A 122 8.11 9.29 -1.15
C ILE A 122 7.51 10.55 -1.77
N GLY A 123 6.32 10.94 -1.34
CA GLY A 123 5.56 12.06 -1.86
C GLY A 123 4.70 11.72 -3.07
N PHE A 124 4.98 12.41 -4.17
CA PHE A 124 4.20 12.43 -5.41
C PHE A 124 5.12 12.48 -6.63
N PRO A 125 4.64 12.10 -7.84
CA PRO A 125 5.48 12.17 -9.03
C PRO A 125 5.77 13.63 -9.37
N GLU A 126 7.04 14.01 -9.53
CA GLU A 126 7.46 15.40 -9.78
C GLU A 126 6.68 16.09 -10.91
N TRP A 127 6.36 15.33 -11.98
CA TRP A 127 5.59 15.85 -13.11
C TRP A 127 4.17 16.31 -12.76
N VAL A 128 3.63 15.97 -11.59
CA VAL A 128 2.32 16.44 -11.14
C VAL A 128 2.31 17.95 -10.93
N LEU A 129 3.43 18.56 -10.57
CA LEU A 129 3.53 20.03 -10.43
C LEU A 129 3.66 20.75 -11.78
N ASP A 130 3.98 20.02 -12.85
CA ASP A 130 3.99 20.54 -14.20
C ASP A 130 2.56 20.52 -14.76
N VAL A 131 1.92 21.69 -14.76
CA VAL A 131 0.52 21.85 -15.17
C VAL A 131 0.28 21.32 -16.59
N GLU A 132 1.22 21.52 -17.52
CA GLU A 132 1.06 21.04 -18.89
C GLU A 132 1.04 19.50 -18.95
N LYS A 133 1.93 18.85 -18.19
CA LYS A 133 1.95 17.37 -18.09
C LYS A 133 0.73 16.84 -17.35
N LEU A 134 0.24 17.55 -16.34
CA LEU A 134 -0.97 17.17 -15.59
C LEU A 134 -2.21 17.26 -16.48
N GLU A 135 -2.39 18.36 -17.21
CA GLU A 135 -3.48 18.54 -18.17
C GLU A 135 -3.38 17.50 -19.29
N GLN A 136 -2.18 17.25 -19.84
CA GLN A 136 -1.96 16.18 -20.82
C GLN A 136 -2.29 14.80 -20.24
N PHE A 137 -1.99 14.57 -18.96
CA PHE A 137 -2.37 13.33 -18.31
C PHE A 137 -3.89 13.16 -18.31
N TYR A 138 -4.66 14.22 -18.05
CA TYR A 138 -6.13 14.23 -18.01
C TYR A 138 -6.82 14.44 -19.36
N ASP A 139 -6.07 14.53 -20.46
CA ASP A 139 -6.62 14.72 -21.81
C ASP A 139 -7.69 13.66 -22.16
N GLY A 140 -8.85 14.14 -22.63
CA GLY A 140 -10.03 13.33 -22.92
C GLY A 140 -10.97 13.04 -21.75
N LEU A 141 -10.64 13.44 -20.51
CA LEU A 141 -11.58 13.39 -19.38
C LEU A 141 -12.57 14.55 -19.45
N GLN A 142 -13.88 14.23 -19.51
CA GLN A 142 -14.93 15.24 -19.54
C GLN A 142 -15.66 15.35 -18.20
N ILE A 143 -15.62 16.53 -17.60
CA ILE A 143 -16.30 16.86 -16.33
C ILE A 143 -17.14 18.12 -16.55
N THR A 144 -18.38 18.12 -16.06
CA THR A 144 -19.32 19.25 -16.17
C THR A 144 -19.84 19.67 -14.81
N LYS A 145 -20.24 20.94 -14.64
CA LYS A 145 -20.69 21.44 -13.33
C LYS A 145 -22.00 20.83 -12.83
N SER A 146 -22.86 20.32 -13.72
CA SER A 146 -24.23 19.91 -13.40
C SER A 146 -24.47 18.39 -13.43
N LEU A 147 -23.55 17.59 -13.96
CA LEU A 147 -23.80 16.15 -14.17
C LEU A 147 -22.91 15.26 -13.29
N TYR A 148 -23.12 15.29 -11.98
CA TYR A 148 -22.31 14.54 -11.00
C TYR A 148 -22.14 13.04 -11.34
N ILE A 149 -23.24 12.30 -11.55
CA ILE A 149 -23.17 10.86 -11.84
C ILE A 149 -22.44 10.59 -13.16
N ARG A 150 -22.63 11.45 -14.17
CA ARG A 150 -21.92 11.30 -15.45
C ARG A 150 -20.44 11.59 -15.31
N ASN A 151 -20.04 12.60 -14.52
CA ASN A 151 -18.64 12.89 -14.22
C ASN A 151 -17.96 11.70 -13.55
N MET A 152 -18.62 11.07 -12.58
CA MET A 152 -18.13 9.88 -11.89
C MET A 152 -17.91 8.72 -12.88
N ILE A 153 -18.89 8.42 -13.73
CA ILE A 153 -18.78 7.39 -14.77
C ILE A 153 -17.62 7.71 -15.74
N ASN A 154 -17.51 8.96 -16.19
CA ASN A 154 -16.45 9.40 -17.10
C ASN A 154 -15.06 9.19 -16.47
N ALA A 155 -14.88 9.52 -15.19
CA ALA A 155 -13.63 9.30 -14.47
C ALA A 155 -13.29 7.80 -14.32
N ILE A 156 -14.27 6.98 -13.93
CA ILE A 156 -14.10 5.51 -13.83
C ILE A 156 -13.67 4.92 -15.18
N GLU A 157 -14.35 5.29 -16.27
CA GLU A 157 -13.99 4.84 -17.61
C GLU A 157 -12.59 5.28 -18.02
N PHE A 158 -12.26 6.55 -17.77
CA PHE A 158 -10.98 7.14 -18.09
C PHE A 158 -9.81 6.39 -17.45
N PHE A 159 -9.86 6.21 -16.11
CA PHE A 159 -8.81 5.50 -15.39
C PHE A 159 -8.78 4.01 -15.74
N ARG A 160 -9.93 3.37 -15.99
CA ARG A 160 -9.97 1.98 -16.46
C ARG A 160 -9.31 1.83 -17.83
N LYS A 161 -9.58 2.73 -18.78
CA LYS A 161 -8.94 2.76 -20.11
C LYS A 161 -7.43 2.93 -19.99
N LYS A 162 -6.94 3.92 -19.23
CA LYS A 162 -5.49 4.11 -19.00
C LYS A 162 -4.84 2.89 -18.35
N MET A 163 -5.49 2.31 -17.34
CA MET A 163 -5.01 1.09 -16.68
C MET A 163 -4.86 -0.06 -17.69
N LEU A 164 -5.86 -0.32 -18.53
CA LEU A 164 -5.80 -1.39 -19.54
C LEU A 164 -4.74 -1.10 -20.61
N GLN A 165 -4.60 0.15 -21.05
CA GLN A 165 -3.55 0.57 -22.01
C GLN A 165 -2.14 0.41 -21.43
N SER A 166 -1.99 0.51 -20.10
CA SER A 166 -0.70 0.33 -19.43
C SER A 166 -0.19 -1.11 -19.44
N TRP A 167 -1.06 -2.11 -19.61
CA TRP A 167 -0.67 -3.54 -19.51
C TRP A 167 0.33 -4.01 -20.56
N ARG A 168 0.47 -3.27 -21.67
CA ARG A 168 1.41 -3.58 -22.76
C ARG A 168 2.63 -2.67 -22.79
N LYS A 169 2.74 -1.74 -21.84
CA LYS A 169 3.80 -0.75 -21.79
C LYS A 169 4.68 -1.03 -20.57
N ASN A 170 5.99 -1.00 -20.76
CA ASN A 170 6.94 -1.11 -19.65
C ASN A 170 7.04 0.26 -18.96
N HIS A 171 6.11 0.54 -18.05
CA HIS A 171 6.14 1.79 -17.29
C HIS A 171 7.00 1.62 -16.04
N GLY A 172 7.99 2.50 -15.85
CA GLY A 172 8.96 2.41 -14.74
C GLY A 172 8.34 2.59 -13.34
N LEU A 173 7.46 3.58 -13.17
CA LEU A 173 6.72 3.83 -11.93
C LEU A 173 5.22 3.83 -12.22
N ARG A 174 4.52 2.80 -11.76
CA ARG A 174 3.06 2.82 -11.62
C ARG A 174 2.77 3.06 -10.15
N LEU A 175 2.02 4.09 -9.79
CA LEU A 175 1.62 4.23 -8.39
C LEU A 175 0.68 3.08 -8.03
N VAL A 176 0.88 2.50 -6.85
CA VAL A 176 -0.01 1.47 -6.28
C VAL A 176 -0.93 2.08 -5.23
N ILE A 177 -0.53 3.22 -4.68
CA ILE A 177 -1.27 4.04 -3.72
C ILE A 177 -1.42 5.47 -4.28
N ASP A 178 -2.53 6.11 -3.93
CA ASP A 178 -2.80 7.51 -4.24
C ASP A 178 -1.89 8.44 -3.41
N PRO A 179 -1.12 9.36 -4.00
CA PRO A 179 -0.27 10.29 -3.25
C PRO A 179 -1.04 11.21 -2.28
N SER A 180 -2.34 11.39 -2.50
CA SER A 180 -3.21 12.17 -1.60
C SER A 180 -3.79 11.36 -0.45
N ALA A 181 -3.55 10.04 -0.39
CA ALA A 181 -4.00 9.20 0.72
C ALA A 181 -3.15 9.41 1.98
N VAL A 182 -3.80 9.51 3.15
CA VAL A 182 -3.12 9.52 4.45
C VAL A 182 -2.88 8.08 4.88
N ASP A 183 -1.91 7.44 4.24
CA ASP A 183 -1.60 6.02 4.40
C ASP A 183 -0.16 5.75 3.94
N ALA A 184 0.34 4.52 4.07
CA ALA A 184 1.62 4.06 3.56
C ALA A 184 1.49 2.61 3.07
N MET A 185 2.39 2.15 2.18
CA MET A 185 2.27 0.79 1.67
C MET A 185 3.57 0.22 1.08
N TYR A 186 3.83 -1.05 1.38
CA TYR A 186 4.83 -1.88 0.72
C TYR A 186 4.21 -2.79 -0.35
N SER A 187 4.85 -2.86 -1.52
CA SER A 187 4.49 -3.76 -2.61
C SER A 187 5.53 -4.88 -2.77
N ALA A 188 5.18 -6.09 -2.33
CA ALA A 188 6.07 -7.25 -2.39
C ALA A 188 6.54 -7.61 -3.82
N GLN A 189 5.65 -7.52 -4.82
CA GLN A 189 5.98 -7.82 -6.21
C GLN A 189 6.93 -6.81 -6.85
N ARG A 190 7.11 -5.65 -6.22
CA ARG A 190 7.98 -4.57 -6.71
C ARG A 190 9.15 -4.31 -5.80
N ASN A 191 9.18 -4.99 -4.64
CA ASN A 191 10.08 -4.72 -3.52
C ASN A 191 10.21 -3.21 -3.29
N ARG A 192 9.07 -2.53 -3.07
CA ARG A 192 9.01 -1.06 -3.03
C ARG A 192 8.07 -0.54 -1.96
N ILE A 193 8.56 0.40 -1.17
CA ILE A 193 7.79 1.21 -0.20
C ILE A 193 7.20 2.44 -0.92
N PHE A 194 5.96 2.79 -0.61
CA PHE A 194 5.29 3.98 -1.08
C PHE A 194 4.82 4.81 0.13
N ILE A 195 5.27 6.04 0.22
CA ILE A 195 4.88 7.01 1.25
C ILE A 195 4.23 8.20 0.54
N PRO A 196 2.90 8.24 0.39
CA PRO A 196 2.15 9.40 -0.12
C PRO A 196 2.55 10.73 0.53
N VAL A 197 2.40 11.85 -0.17
CA VAL A 197 2.65 13.18 0.43
C VAL A 197 1.67 13.50 1.55
N ALA A 198 0.43 13.03 1.45
CA ALA A 198 -0.60 13.36 2.42
C ALA A 198 -0.40 12.71 3.80
N ILE A 199 0.42 11.66 3.96
CA ILE A 199 0.79 11.18 5.30
C ILE A 199 1.92 12.02 5.92
N VAL A 200 2.68 12.77 5.13
CA VAL A 200 3.81 13.60 5.59
C VAL A 200 3.32 14.95 6.13
N GLN A 201 2.50 14.88 7.16
CA GLN A 201 1.94 16.04 7.86
C GLN A 201 1.79 15.72 9.35
N TYR A 202 1.43 16.72 10.16
CA TYR A 202 1.07 16.47 11.55
C TYR A 202 -0.15 15.52 11.60
N PRO A 203 -0.18 14.49 12.48
CA PRO A 203 0.75 14.21 13.57
C PRO A 203 1.87 13.21 13.22
N PHE A 204 2.06 12.83 11.96
CA PHE A 204 3.09 11.87 11.57
C PHE A 204 4.46 12.52 11.38
N TYR A 205 4.49 13.74 10.86
CA TYR A 205 5.71 14.53 10.64
C TYR A 205 5.56 15.98 11.16
N TYR A 206 6.62 16.78 11.03
CA TYR A 206 6.69 18.17 11.53
C TYR A 206 6.47 18.32 13.05
N ARG A 207 7.00 17.39 13.86
CA ARG A 207 6.88 17.46 15.32
C ARG A 207 7.95 18.30 16.02
N GLY A 208 8.82 18.96 15.27
CA GLY A 208 9.87 19.87 15.77
C GLY A 208 11.10 19.18 16.37
N LEU A 209 10.94 18.05 17.05
CA LEU A 209 12.04 17.21 17.55
C LEU A 209 12.22 15.96 16.70
N GLU A 210 13.45 15.61 16.36
CA GLU A 210 13.74 14.40 15.58
C GLU A 210 13.27 13.13 16.28
N ALA A 211 13.40 13.03 17.60
CA ALA A 211 12.85 11.91 18.37
C ALA A 211 11.36 11.66 18.10
N LEU A 212 10.58 12.74 17.95
CA LEU A 212 9.16 12.66 17.68
C LEU A 212 8.88 12.30 16.21
N ASN A 213 9.71 12.75 15.27
CA ASN A 213 9.62 12.34 13.87
C ASN A 213 9.96 10.85 13.71
N TYR A 214 11.01 10.36 14.37
CA TYR A 214 11.37 8.94 14.38
C TYR A 214 10.29 8.07 15.05
N GLY A 215 9.73 8.51 16.18
CA GLY A 215 8.64 7.79 16.85
C GLY A 215 7.33 7.75 16.06
N ALA A 216 7.10 8.71 15.17
CA ALA A 216 5.90 8.79 14.34
C ALA A 216 6.17 8.29 12.91
N ILE A 217 6.53 9.16 11.95
CA ILE A 217 6.78 8.72 10.57
C ILE A 217 7.92 7.71 10.46
N GLY A 218 8.93 7.76 11.34
CA GLY A 218 10.00 6.76 11.36
C GLY A 218 9.48 5.35 11.64
N THR A 219 8.56 5.20 12.59
CA THR A 219 7.85 3.93 12.84
C THR A 219 7.10 3.46 11.61
N VAL A 220 6.41 4.36 10.89
CA VAL A 220 5.70 4.02 9.63
C VAL A 220 6.69 3.55 8.56
N LEU A 221 7.82 4.25 8.39
CA LEU A 221 8.87 3.85 7.45
C LEU A 221 9.45 2.46 7.77
N GLY A 222 9.67 2.17 9.06
CA GLY A 222 10.11 0.85 9.52
C GLY A 222 9.04 -0.23 9.37
N HIS A 223 7.78 0.11 9.58
CA HIS A 223 6.63 -0.79 9.38
C HIS A 223 6.58 -1.25 7.91
N GLU A 224 6.65 -0.31 6.97
CA GLU A 224 6.68 -0.64 5.54
C GLU A 224 7.93 -1.41 5.10
N LEU A 225 9.08 -1.14 5.71
CA LEU A 225 10.29 -1.94 5.51
C LEU A 225 10.08 -3.38 5.99
N THR A 226 9.48 -3.55 7.17
CA THR A 226 9.23 -4.84 7.80
C THR A 226 8.22 -5.68 7.02
N HIS A 227 7.23 -5.09 6.33
CA HIS A 227 6.37 -5.81 5.39
C HIS A 227 7.14 -6.53 4.28
N GLY A 228 8.38 -6.13 3.99
CA GLY A 228 9.29 -6.91 3.15
C GLY A 228 9.61 -8.31 3.69
N PHE A 229 9.44 -8.54 4.99
CA PHE A 229 9.92 -9.72 5.70
C PHE A 229 8.86 -10.35 6.62
N ASP A 230 7.64 -9.83 6.60
CA ASP A 230 6.49 -10.41 7.31
C ASP A 230 6.08 -11.79 6.76
N ASN A 231 4.99 -12.36 7.27
CA ASN A 231 4.51 -13.69 6.91
C ASN A 231 4.15 -13.85 5.42
N ASN A 232 3.91 -12.75 4.69
CA ASN A 232 3.63 -12.73 3.26
C ASN A 232 4.85 -12.24 2.45
N GLY A 233 5.42 -11.10 2.84
CA GLY A 233 6.56 -10.46 2.21
C GLY A 233 7.78 -11.37 2.11
N ARG A 234 8.04 -12.20 3.13
CA ARG A 234 9.13 -13.19 3.11
C ARG A 234 9.02 -14.20 1.98
N LEU A 235 7.84 -14.40 1.37
CA LEU A 235 7.65 -15.33 0.26
C LEU A 235 8.19 -14.80 -1.07
N PHE A 236 8.62 -13.53 -1.12
CA PHE A 236 9.11 -12.86 -2.32
C PHE A 236 10.61 -12.59 -2.22
N ASP A 237 11.36 -12.86 -3.28
CA ASP A 237 12.76 -12.48 -3.35
C ASP A 237 12.96 -10.98 -3.60
N LYS A 238 14.22 -10.54 -3.69
CA LYS A 238 14.61 -9.14 -3.94
C LYS A 238 14.07 -8.54 -5.25
N PHE A 239 13.65 -9.39 -6.20
CA PHE A 239 13.08 -8.98 -7.48
C PHE A 239 11.55 -9.01 -7.47
N GLY A 240 10.93 -9.36 -6.33
CA GLY A 240 9.48 -9.49 -6.20
C GLY A 240 8.92 -10.78 -6.79
N ASN A 241 9.75 -11.82 -6.98
CA ASN A 241 9.28 -13.13 -7.41
C ASN A 241 8.93 -14.00 -6.20
N MET A 242 7.75 -14.62 -6.23
CA MET A 242 7.36 -15.58 -5.21
C MET A 242 8.19 -16.87 -5.35
N ARG A 243 9.03 -17.16 -4.36
CA ARG A 243 9.86 -18.38 -4.32
C ARG A 243 10.37 -18.65 -2.91
N THR A 244 10.78 -19.88 -2.65
CA THR A 244 11.49 -20.21 -1.40
C THR A 244 12.96 -19.78 -1.50
N TRP A 245 13.36 -18.82 -0.67
CA TRP A 245 14.75 -18.33 -0.60
C TRP A 245 15.35 -18.39 0.81
N TRP A 246 14.55 -18.76 1.82
CA TRP A 246 15.00 -19.07 3.18
C TRP A 246 15.32 -20.56 3.30
N SER A 247 16.25 -20.91 4.18
CA SER A 247 16.44 -22.32 4.56
C SER A 247 15.23 -22.84 5.35
N ALA A 248 15.06 -24.17 5.37
CA ALA A 248 14.01 -24.81 6.15
C ALA A 248 14.15 -24.53 7.66
N GLN A 249 15.38 -24.47 8.17
CA GLN A 249 15.67 -24.17 9.57
C GLN A 249 15.24 -22.73 9.93
N THR A 250 15.68 -21.74 9.15
CA THR A 250 15.28 -20.34 9.37
C THR A 250 13.77 -20.15 9.23
N HIS A 251 13.13 -20.89 8.32
CA HIS A 251 11.67 -20.88 8.20
C HIS A 251 10.98 -21.41 9.46
N GLN A 252 11.44 -22.52 10.04
CA GLN A 252 10.85 -23.07 11.27
C GLN A 252 11.02 -22.10 12.45
N GLU A 253 12.21 -21.54 12.62
CA GLU A 253 12.50 -20.54 13.65
C GLU A 253 11.65 -19.26 13.51
N TYR A 254 11.36 -18.86 12.27
CA TYR A 254 10.45 -17.75 11.99
C TYR A 254 9.02 -18.06 12.43
N GLU A 255 8.49 -19.23 12.06
CA GLU A 255 7.12 -19.62 12.44
C GLU A 255 6.95 -19.67 13.96
N VAL A 256 7.96 -20.16 14.70
CA VAL A 256 7.94 -20.14 16.17
C VAL A 256 7.81 -18.70 16.72
N ARG A 257 8.59 -17.77 16.18
CA ARG A 257 8.56 -16.35 16.61
C ARG A 257 7.28 -15.63 16.18
N ALA A 258 6.81 -15.91 14.96
CA ALA A 258 5.55 -15.37 14.47
C ALA A 258 4.37 -15.89 15.31
N ASN A 259 4.40 -17.16 15.73
CA ASN A 259 3.37 -17.71 16.60
C ASN A 259 3.35 -17.03 17.98
N CYS A 260 4.50 -16.58 18.50
CA CYS A 260 4.52 -15.79 19.73
C CYS A 260 3.67 -14.52 19.63
N LEU A 261 3.71 -13.82 18.48
CA LEU A 261 2.85 -12.67 18.23
C LEU A 261 1.39 -13.09 18.03
N VAL A 262 1.11 -14.23 17.40
CA VAL A 262 -0.27 -14.75 17.30
C VAL A 262 -0.85 -14.96 18.70
N GLU A 263 -0.14 -15.64 19.59
CA GLU A 263 -0.60 -15.90 20.96
C GLU A 263 -0.75 -14.60 21.76
N GLN A 264 0.22 -13.68 21.65
CA GLN A 264 0.13 -12.37 22.31
C GLN A 264 -1.14 -11.64 21.88
N TYR A 265 -1.39 -11.50 20.58
CA TYR A 265 -2.53 -10.73 20.09
C TYR A 265 -3.86 -11.45 20.28
N ASN A 266 -3.90 -12.79 20.29
CA ASN A 266 -5.10 -13.55 20.67
C ASN A 266 -5.53 -13.30 22.13
N SER A 267 -4.60 -12.92 23.00
CA SER A 267 -4.90 -12.61 24.40
C SER A 267 -5.61 -11.26 24.59
N TYR A 268 -5.61 -10.40 23.56
CA TYR A 268 -6.26 -9.10 23.62
C TYR A 268 -7.77 -9.20 23.39
N SER A 269 -8.53 -8.58 24.28
CA SER A 269 -9.97 -8.45 24.19
C SER A 269 -10.36 -6.98 24.26
N LEU A 270 -11.12 -6.53 23.27
CA LEU A 270 -11.65 -5.18 23.16
C LEU A 270 -13.18 -5.21 23.38
N PRO A 271 -13.81 -4.07 23.70
CA PRO A 271 -15.27 -3.99 23.80
C PRO A 271 -16.00 -4.52 22.55
N GLU A 272 -15.39 -4.39 21.38
CA GLU A 272 -15.92 -4.80 20.08
C GLU A 272 -15.68 -6.29 19.76
N GLY A 273 -14.85 -6.98 20.56
CA GLY A 273 -14.54 -8.39 20.43
C GLY A 273 -13.07 -8.73 20.66
N SER A 274 -12.77 -10.03 20.61
CA SER A 274 -11.39 -10.53 20.72
C SER A 274 -10.60 -10.30 19.43
N VAL A 275 -9.34 -9.94 19.59
CA VAL A 275 -8.41 -9.81 18.46
C VAL A 275 -8.07 -11.19 17.93
N ASN A 276 -8.04 -11.34 16.60
CA ASN A 276 -7.55 -12.55 15.95
C ASN A 276 -6.08 -12.33 15.54
N GLY A 277 -5.16 -12.85 16.34
CA GLY A 277 -3.71 -12.71 16.15
C GLY A 277 -3.22 -13.31 14.83
N ALA A 278 -3.82 -14.41 14.36
CA ALA A 278 -3.46 -15.02 13.08
C ALA A 278 -3.87 -14.14 11.89
N ARG A 279 -5.05 -13.50 11.97
CA ARG A 279 -5.55 -12.59 10.93
C ARG A 279 -4.76 -11.28 10.86
N THR A 280 -4.23 -10.83 11.99
CA THR A 280 -3.50 -9.54 12.13
C THR A 280 -1.98 -9.70 12.07
N LEU A 281 -1.47 -10.94 11.93
CA LEU A 281 -0.05 -11.26 12.10
C LEU A 281 0.92 -10.42 11.27
N GLY A 282 0.59 -10.14 9.99
CA GLY A 282 1.46 -9.34 9.12
C GLY A 282 1.68 -7.93 9.65
N GLU A 283 0.58 -7.26 9.98
CA GLU A 283 0.56 -5.92 10.59
C GLU A 283 1.25 -5.93 11.97
N ASN A 284 0.98 -6.95 12.80
CA ASN A 284 1.60 -7.06 14.12
C ASN A 284 3.12 -7.21 14.03
N ILE A 285 3.61 -8.00 13.06
CA ILE A 285 5.05 -8.13 12.78
C ILE A 285 5.63 -6.78 12.33
N ALA A 286 4.94 -6.11 11.42
CA ALA A 286 5.35 -4.82 10.87
C ALA A 286 5.38 -3.71 11.94
N ASP A 287 4.39 -3.63 12.83
CA ASP A 287 4.36 -2.68 13.94
C ASP A 287 5.53 -2.87 14.90
N ASN A 288 5.75 -4.13 15.33
CA ASN A 288 6.84 -4.43 16.27
C ASN A 288 8.23 -4.24 15.63
N GLY A 289 8.38 -4.61 14.35
CA GLY A 289 9.61 -4.38 13.60
C GLY A 289 9.86 -2.89 13.37
N GLY A 290 8.85 -2.15 12.94
CA GLY A 290 8.94 -0.74 12.62
C GLY A 290 9.34 0.13 13.80
N VAL A 291 8.73 -0.08 14.96
CA VAL A 291 9.13 0.64 16.20
C VAL A 291 10.57 0.32 16.57
N ARG A 292 10.97 -0.96 16.51
CA ARG A 292 12.32 -1.42 16.86
C ARG A 292 13.38 -0.82 15.92
N GLU A 293 13.11 -0.81 14.62
CA GLU A 293 14.01 -0.30 13.60
C GLU A 293 14.13 1.22 13.65
N ALA A 294 13.02 1.93 13.85
CA ALA A 294 13.01 3.37 14.05
C ALA A 294 13.77 3.78 15.32
N LEU A 295 13.58 3.07 16.43
CA LEU A 295 14.32 3.32 17.66
C LEU A 295 15.83 3.10 17.47
N ARG A 296 16.23 2.01 16.82
CA ARG A 296 17.65 1.71 16.57
C ARG A 296 18.30 2.70 15.61
N ALA A 297 17.54 3.28 14.68
CA ALA A 297 18.03 4.31 13.77
C ALA A 297 18.12 5.71 14.39
N TYR A 298 17.37 5.96 15.47
CA TYR A 298 17.42 7.22 16.21
C TYR A 298 18.59 7.26 17.21
N GLN A 299 18.93 6.11 17.80
CA GLN A 299 20.04 5.95 18.77
C GLN A 299 21.42 6.00 18.10
#